data_AF-A0A9X3HZ59-F1
#
_entry.id   AF-A0A9X3HZ59-F1
#
_cell.length_a   1.000
_cell.length_b   1.000
_cell.length_c   1.000
_cell.angle_alpha   90.00
_cell.angle_beta   90.00
_cell.angle_gamma   90.00
#
_symmetry.space_group_name_H-M   'P 1'
#
loop_
_entity.id
_entity.type
_entity.pdbx_description
1 polymer ?
#
loop_
_entity_poly.entity_id
_entity_poly.type
_entity_poly.pdbx_seq_one_letter_code
_entity_poly.pdbx_strand_id
1 'polypeptide(L)' 'MLKIKKTGEGHQHPKVKDVSKVTTKEDTSRLNADLPKSFYLKVKMFAMENDMSITDMTKEALTEYMKTNDFE' A
#
# COMPACT_ATOMS: atom_id res chain seq x y z
N MET A 1 9.37 -14.98 -57.02
CA MET A 1 9.68 -13.78 -56.20
C MET A 1 9.62 -14.15 -54.73
N LEU A 2 10.77 -14.30 -54.06
CA LEU A 2 10.84 -14.64 -52.64
C LEU A 2 10.66 -13.39 -51.78
N LYS A 3 9.67 -13.38 -50.86
CA LYS A 3 9.46 -12.33 -49.87
C LYS A 3 10.34 -12.58 -48.64
N ILE A 4 11.43 -11.83 -48.53
CA ILE A 4 12.27 -11.77 -47.33
C ILE A 4 11.53 -10.88 -46.31
N LYS A 5 11.13 -11.44 -45.17
CA LYS A 5 10.56 -10.65 -44.06
C LYS A 5 11.70 -9.96 -43.32
N LYS A 6 11.71 -8.62 -43.36
CA LYS A 6 12.58 -7.76 -42.55
C LYS A 6 12.49 -8.18 -41.08
N THR A 7 13.65 -8.49 -40.50
CA THR A 7 13.90 -8.55 -39.06
C THR A 7 13.39 -7.27 -38.42
N GLY A 8 12.25 -7.36 -37.74
CA GLY A 8 11.76 -6.28 -36.89
C GLY A 8 12.79 -6.06 -35.79
N GLU A 9 13.34 -4.85 -35.76
CA GLU A 9 14.13 -4.34 -34.63
C GLU A 9 13.31 -4.58 -33.37
N GLY A 10 13.74 -5.56 -32.58
CA GLY A 10 13.14 -5.86 -31.31
C GLY A 10 13.17 -4.58 -30.49
N HIS A 11 12.00 -4.14 -30.06
CA HIS A 11 11.88 -3.08 -29.07
C HIS A 11 12.70 -3.51 -27.84
N GLN A 12 13.93 -2.99 -27.74
CA GLN A 12 14.67 -3.01 -26.50
C GLN A 12 13.84 -2.19 -25.53
N HIS A 13 13.10 -2.87 -24.65
CA HIS A 13 12.59 -2.24 -23.45
C HIS A 13 13.81 -1.60 -22.75
N PRO A 14 13.81 -0.28 -22.52
CA PRO A 14 14.82 0.33 -21.68
C PRO A 14 14.74 -0.40 -20.34
N LYS A 15 15.81 -1.10 -19.96
CA LYS A 15 16.04 -1.45 -18.57
C LYS A 15 16.20 -0.12 -17.85
N VAL A 16 15.09 0.45 -17.41
CA VAL A 16 15.06 1.70 -16.67
C VAL A 16 15.80 1.41 -15.38
N LYS A 17 17.04 1.91 -15.37
CA LYS A 17 17.91 2.00 -14.22
C LYS A 17 17.25 2.95 -13.23
N ASP A 18 16.34 2.46 -12.42
CA ASP A 18 15.90 3.15 -11.21
C ASP A 18 15.99 2.19 -10.02
N VAL A 19 17.17 1.58 -9.89
CA VAL A 19 17.62 0.94 -8.64
C VAL A 19 18.44 1.99 -7.90
N SER A 20 17.79 2.83 -7.09
CA SER A 20 18.34 3.38 -5.83
C SER A 20 17.44 4.48 -5.26
N LYS A 21 16.34 4.06 -4.65
CA LYS A 21 15.82 4.78 -3.48
C LYS A 21 15.61 3.78 -2.37
N VAL A 22 16.73 3.30 -1.82
CA VAL A 22 16.73 2.66 -0.50
C VAL A 22 16.60 3.80 0.50
N THR A 23 15.39 4.37 0.59
CA THR A 23 14.98 5.06 1.80
C THR A 23 14.99 3.98 2.88
N THR A 24 15.70 4.20 3.98
CA THR A 24 15.63 3.37 5.19
C THR A 24 14.19 3.41 5.71
N LYS A 25 13.34 2.56 5.14
CA LYS A 25 12.01 2.30 5.67
C LYS A 25 12.25 1.46 6.93
N GLU A 26 11.67 1.89 8.03
CA GLU A 26 11.61 1.05 9.23
C GLU A 26 11.00 -0.31 8.87
N ASP A 27 11.45 -1.34 9.54
CA ASP A 27 10.89 -2.68 9.36
C ASP A 27 9.42 -2.65 9.76
N THR A 28 8.55 -2.97 8.81
CA THR A 28 7.10 -2.98 9.03
C THR A 28 6.61 -4.42 9.19
N SER A 29 5.74 -4.64 10.17
CA SER A 29 5.03 -5.90 10.36
C SER A 29 3.53 -5.72 10.05
N ARG A 30 2.88 -6.78 9.55
CA ARG A 30 1.42 -6.78 9.32
C ARG A 30 0.69 -7.21 10.58
N LEU A 31 -0.32 -6.44 10.97
CA LEU A 31 -1.31 -6.82 11.97
C LEU A 31 -2.58 -7.27 11.24
N ASN A 32 -2.96 -8.53 11.41
CA ASN A 32 -4.22 -9.07 10.87
C ASN A 32 -5.22 -9.23 12.02
N ALA A 33 -6.48 -8.88 11.77
CA ALA A 33 -7.57 -9.04 12.73
C ALA A 33 -8.85 -9.49 12.02
N ASP A 34 -9.55 -10.44 12.63
CA ASP A 34 -10.87 -10.85 12.17
C ASP A 34 -11.92 -9.87 12.68
N LEU A 35 -12.62 -9.23 11.74
CA LEU A 35 -13.63 -8.22 12.03
C LEU A 35 -14.97 -8.62 11.43
N PRO A 36 -16.10 -8.36 12.13
CA PRO A 36 -17.41 -8.46 11.51
C PRO A 36 -17.48 -7.59 10.25
N LYS A 37 -18.02 -8.14 9.16
CA LYS A 37 -18.14 -7.42 7.88
C LYS A 37 -18.87 -6.08 8.01
N SER A 38 -19.90 -6.04 8.85
CA SER A 38 -20.66 -4.82 9.15
C SER A 38 -19.80 -3.74 9.83
N PHE A 39 -18.88 -4.14 10.70
CA PHE A 39 -17.95 -3.23 11.35
C PHE A 39 -16.91 -2.69 10.37
N TYR A 40 -16.31 -3.57 9.55
CA TYR A 40 -15.38 -3.15 8.50
C TYR A 40 -16.00 -2.13 7.53
N LEU A 41 -17.27 -2.31 7.16
CA LEU A 41 -17.99 -1.35 6.30
C LEU A 41 -18.11 0.03 6.95
N LYS A 42 -18.40 0.11 8.25
CA LYS A 42 -18.44 1.37 8.99
C LYS A 42 -17.08 2.06 8.99
N VAL A 43 -16.01 1.31 9.28
CA VAL A 43 -14.63 1.80 9.24
C VAL A 43 -14.28 2.35 7.85
N LYS A 44 -14.64 1.62 6.79
CA LYS A 44 -14.40 2.05 5.41
C LYS A 44 -15.12 3.36 5.07
N MET A 45 -16.40 3.48 5.45
CA MET A 45 -17.19 4.68 5.20
C MET A 45 -16.60 5.88 5.95
N PHE A 46 -16.29 5.70 7.24
CA PHE A 46 -15.68 6.75 8.05
C PHE A 46 -14.35 7.24 7.47
N ALA A 47 -13.46 6.32 7.08
CA ALA A 47 -12.19 6.68 6.46
C ALA A 47 -12.39 7.48 5.15
N MET A 48 -13.37 7.07 4.34
CA MET A 48 -13.73 7.77 3.09
C MET A 48 -14.30 9.17 3.34
N GLU A 49 -15.15 9.34 4.35
CA GLU A 49 -15.74 10.63 4.72
C GLU A 49 -14.72 11.64 5.24
N ASN A 50 -13.58 11.16 5.75
CA ASN A 50 -12.49 11.98 6.30
C ASN A 50 -11.28 12.08 5.35
N ASP A 51 -11.39 11.62 4.10
CA ASP A 51 -10.29 11.59 3.12
C ASP A 51 -9.03 10.84 3.61
N MET A 52 -9.23 9.78 4.39
CA MET A 52 -8.16 8.96 4.99
C MET A 52 -8.12 7.54 4.44
N SER A 53 -6.94 6.91 4.52
CA SER A 53 -6.83 5.47 4.32
C SER A 53 -7.27 4.71 5.58
N ILE A 54 -7.84 3.51 5.42
CA ILE A 54 -8.16 2.64 6.58
C ILE A 54 -6.92 2.41 7.44
N THR A 55 -5.75 2.26 6.81
CA THR A 55 -4.48 2.05 7.50
C THR A 55 -4.12 3.22 8.41
N ASP A 56 -4.20 4.45 7.91
CA ASP A 56 -3.80 5.63 8.68
C ASP A 56 -4.82 5.95 9.78
N MET A 57 -6.11 5.83 9.47
CA MET A 57 -7.18 5.89 10.45
C MET A 57 -6.97 4.85 11.58
N THR A 58 -6.55 3.63 11.23
CA THR A 58 -6.30 2.56 12.22
C THR A 58 -5.08 2.89 13.09
N LYS A 59 -4.00 3.44 12.52
CA LYS A 59 -2.83 3.87 13.30
C LYS A 59 -3.19 4.97 14.29
N GLU A 60 -3.96 5.97 13.85
CA GLU A 60 -4.39 7.07 14.71
C GLU A 60 -5.27 6.56 15.85
N ALA A 61 -6.29 5.76 15.55
CA ALA A 61 -7.17 5.19 16.56
C ALA A 61 -6.43 4.32 17.59
N LEU A 62 -5.47 3.49 17.15
CA LEU A 62 -4.64 2.69 18.06
C LEU A 62 -3.70 3.56 18.90
N THR A 63 -3.11 4.60 18.31
CA THR A 63 -2.22 5.53 19.03
C THR A 63 -3.00 6.32 20.08
N GLU A 64 -4.20 6.78 19.75
CA GLU A 64 -5.09 7.48 20.68
C GLU A 64 -5.56 6.56 21.81
N TYR A 65 -5.93 5.32 21.47
CA TYR A 65 -6.29 4.30 22.46
C TYR A 65 -5.14 4.01 23.41
N MET A 66 -3.91 3.86 22.92
CA MET A 66 -2.72 3.65 23.75
C MET A 66 -2.47 4.82 24.70
N LYS A 67 -2.54 6.08 24.22
CA LYS A 67 -2.38 7.26 25.07
C LYS A 67 -3.44 7.36 26.17
N THR A 68 -4.68 7.00 25.85
CA THR A 68 -5.80 7.08 26.81
C THR A 68 -5.72 5.98 27.86
N ASN A 69 -5.12 4.84 27.51
CA ASN A 69 -4.95 3.67 28.38
C ASN A 69 -3.49 3.45 28.73
N ASP A 70 -2.67 4.51 28.77
CA ASP A 70 -1.28 4.38 29.21
C ASP A 70 -1.33 3.75 30.61
N PHE A 71 -0.87 2.49 30.65
CA PHE A 71 -0.76 1.68 31.85
C PHE A 71 0.42 2.26 32.65
N GLU A 72 0.16 3.25 33.51
CA GLU A 72 0.96 3.43 34.73
C GLU A 72 0.69 2.29 35.72
#